data_AF-A0A957NM95-F1
#
_entry.id   AF-A0A957NM95-F1
#
_cell.length_a   1.000
_cell.length_b   1.000
_cell.length_c   1.000
_cell.angle_alpha   90.00
_cell.angle_beta   90.00
_cell.angle_gamma   90.00
#
_symmetry.space_group_name_H-M   'P 1'
#
loop_
_entity.id
_entity.type
_entity.pdbx_description
1 polymer ?
#
loop_
_entity_poly.entity_id
_entity_poly.type
_entity_poly.pdbx_seq_one_letter_code
_entity_poly.pdbx_strand_id
1 'polypeptide(L)' 'MRVIGTAGHVDHGKSTLVRALTGIDPDRLQEEKARGMTIDLGFAWV' A
#
# COMPACT_ATOMS: atom_id res chain seq x y z
N MET A 1 15.20 -0.79 15.18
CA MET A 1 14.46 -0.60 13.91
C MET A 1 13.41 -1.70 13.80
N ARG A 2 12.17 -1.39 13.44
CA ARG A 2 11.08 -2.37 13.25
C ARG A 2 10.57 -2.26 11.82
N VAL A 3 10.25 -3.39 11.21
CA VAL A 3 9.59 -3.48 9.91
C VAL A 3 8.26 -4.18 10.14
N ILE A 4 7.17 -3.62 9.61
CA ILE A 4 5.81 -4.15 9.76
C ILE A 4 5.27 -4.40 8.34
N GLY A 5 4.78 -5.61 8.09
CA GLY A 5 4.13 -5.97 6.83
C GLY A 5 2.61 -6.00 6.97
N THR A 6 1.90 -5.38 6.02
CA THR A 6 0.44 -5.50 5.90
C THR A 6 0.08 -6.63 4.93
N ALA A 7 -0.71 -7.60 5.37
CA ALA A 7 -1.19 -8.71 4.55
C ALA A 7 -2.72 -8.85 4.66
N GLY A 8 -3.35 -9.47 3.65
CA GLY A 8 -4.81 -9.63 3.60
C GLY A 8 -5.34 -9.76 2.17
N HIS A 9 -6.61 -10.17 2.03
CA HIS A 9 -7.29 -10.38 0.75
C HIS A 9 -7.31 -9.11 -0.13
N VAL A 10 -7.41 -9.27 -1.45
CA VAL A 10 -7.51 -8.13 -2.39
C VAL A 10 -8.70 -7.23 -2.00
N ASP A 11 -8.55 -5.93 -2.20
CA ASP A 11 -9.55 -4.89 -1.88
C ASP A 11 -9.98 -4.75 -0.41
N HIS A 12 -9.30 -5.41 0.54
CA HIS A 12 -9.51 -5.19 1.98
C HIS A 12 -8.76 -3.96 2.55
N GLY A 13 -8.55 -2.93 1.72
CA GLY A 13 -8.07 -1.62 2.19
C GLY A 13 -6.63 -1.54 2.73
N LYS A 14 -5.75 -2.48 2.37
CA LYS A 14 -4.34 -2.47 2.82
C LYS A 14 -3.60 -1.18 2.45
N SER A 15 -3.67 -0.75 1.18
CA SER A 15 -3.03 0.50 0.72
C SER A 15 -3.62 1.72 1.43
N THR A 16 -4.95 1.74 1.62
CA THR A 16 -5.65 2.79 2.38
C THR A 16 -5.15 2.89 3.82
N LEU A 17 -4.99 1.75 4.50
CA LEU A 17 -4.46 1.71 5.87
C LEU A 17 -3.03 2.23 5.93
N VAL A 18 -2.15 1.79 5.03
CA VAL A 18 -0.76 2.27 4.97
C VAL A 18 -0.71 3.78 4.77
N ARG A 19 -1.51 4.32 3.83
CA ARG A 19 -1.61 5.76 3.57
C ARG A 19 -2.16 6.53 4.77
N ALA A 20 -3.16 6.00 5.46
CA ALA A 20 -3.72 6.63 6.66
C ALA A 20 -2.71 6.69 7.81
N LEU A 21 -1.87 5.65 7.97
CA LEU A 21 -0.87 5.57 9.04
C LEU A 21 0.40 6.39 8.77
N THR A 22 0.81 6.49 7.51
CA THR A 22 2.13 7.05 7.14
C THR A 22 2.05 8.33 6.32
N GLY A 23 0.88 8.66 5.75
CA GLY A 23 0.72 9.72 4.76
C GLY A 23 1.29 9.38 3.37
N ILE A 24 1.92 8.22 3.20
CA ILE A 24 2.57 7.79 1.96
C ILE A 24 1.65 6.83 1.21
N ASP A 25 1.40 7.10 -0.07
CA ASP A 25 0.69 6.20 -0.97
C ASP A 25 1.64 5.06 -1.42
N PRO A 26 1.39 3.79 -1.05
CA PRO A 26 2.29 2.69 -1.38
C PRO A 26 2.18 2.26 -2.86
N ASP A 27 1.08 2.59 -3.54
CA ASP A 27 0.84 2.26 -4.95
C ASP A 27 1.55 3.31 -5.84
N ARG A 28 2.74 2.96 -6.34
CA ARG A 28 3.64 3.87 -7.06
C ARG A 28 3.48 3.82 -8.57
N LEU A 29 2.99 2.69 -9.11
CA LEU A 29 2.89 2.48 -10.54
C LEU A 29 1.60 3.13 -11.08
N GLN A 30 1.67 3.70 -12.28
CA GLN A 30 0.49 4.25 -12.95
C GLN A 30 -0.56 3.15 -13.21
N GLU A 31 -0.12 1.92 -13.49
CA GLU A 31 -1.00 0.77 -13.69
C GLU A 31 -1.78 0.41 -12.43
N GLU A 32 -1.17 0.48 -11.23
CA GLU A 32 -1.86 0.21 -9.96
C GLU A 32 -3.03 1.18 -9.76
N LYS A 33 -2.78 2.47 -10.05
CA LYS A 33 -3.80 3.53 -9.96
C LYS A 33 -4.88 3.38 -11.01
N ALA A 34 -4.51 3.03 -12.24
CA ALA A 34 -5.45 2.81 -13.33
C ALA A 34 -6.36 1.60 -13.08
N ARG A 35 -5.82 0.54 -12.45
CA ARG A 35 -6.54 -0.72 -12.17
C ARG A 35 -7.20 -0.75 -10.80
N GLY A 36 -6.85 0.17 -9.91
CA GLY A 36 -7.34 0.20 -8.52
C GLY A 36 -6.84 -0.99 -7.68
N MET A 37 -5.69 -1.57 -8.02
CA MET A 37 -5.13 -2.73 -7.31
C MET A 37 -3.61 -2.67 -7.21
N THR A 38 -3.06 -3.08 -6.08
CA THR A 38 -1.61 -3.25 -5.89
C THR A 38 -1.11 -4.45 -6.68
N ILE A 39 -0.10 -4.25 -7.52
CA ILE A 39 0.49 -5.31 -8.38
C ILE A 39 1.96 -5.58 -8.04
N ASP A 40 2.61 -4.69 -7.29
CA ASP A 40 3.97 -4.82 -6.80
C ASP A 40 4.06 -4.45 -5.31
N LEU A 41 5.14 -4.81 -4.64
CA LEU A 41 5.34 -4.45 -3.23
C LEU A 41 5.57 -2.93 -3.08
N GLY A 42 4.66 -2.30 -2.34
CA GLY A 42 4.75 -0.92 -1.87
C GLY A 42 5.46 -0.79 -0.52
N PHE A 43 6.09 0.36 -0.29
CA PHE A 43 6.82 0.66 0.95
C PHE A 43 6.47 2.05 1.48
N ALA A 44 6.44 2.19 2.80
CA ALA A 44 6.21 3.45 3.51
C ALA A 44 6.98 3.45 4.85
N TRP A 45 7.25 4.63 5.40
CA TRP A 45 8.01 4.83 6.64
C TRP A 45 7.56 6.09 7.39
N VAL A 46 7.89 6.15 8.69
CA VAL A 46 7.73 7.29 9.61
C VAL A 46 8.93 7.40 10.54
#